data_AF-A0A918CBF7-F1
#
_entry.id   AF-A0A918CBF7-F1
#
_cell.length_a   1.000
_cell.length_b   1.000
_cell.length_c   1.000
_cell.angle_alpha   90.00
_cell.angle_beta   90.00
_cell.angle_gamma   90.00
#
_symmetry.space_group_name_H-M   'P 1'
#
loop_
_entity.id
_entity.type
_entity.pdbx_description
1 polymer ?
#
loop_
_entity_poly.entity_id
_entity_poly.type
_entity_poly.pdbx_seq_one_letter_code
_entity_poly.pdbx_strand_id
1 'polypeptide(L)'
;MTAIRLGLPVPADAPHAALSASRLLGPELLVTSWVEGRATVRFGVLDLRDGSWRIGRGLRGLLRDALLLPSPRHALLLGDRGLVEVELDTLRVTRTLTAGLGRDHAWLAPVDDDTVTVGSAGRAMETLVSLARFAVVGRRKRSGMPVPDARERGAGLARVLDHGDGLTVGASEERATAPQRLLLLRDGEQTARPLADLPQGLVDALLVADGVLASASDLGAARSLTAVPGLRATPPGLLPLAELAAAASASAEALLRPARGRPAPRTVHRDRRLEPGESIEGIVAERVTLEGWRVSRAERKQKRPGLRGIRVRDLDVRASTLDGMVLEDVTIDGLRLDDSGFLFGCEFRRVTLAGRVRGLVLNPTLQDPDETVTARYAGWHRERLDDAEWMLDLTRATGDITIRGYPSRFIRRNPELHAVVTAAAVSDGAWREIDHGRSALRVPLLELARSGWEDVTLVADPHGRRAEDDLRYLDALRTAGIAEPD
;
A
#
# COMPACT_ATOMS: atom_id res chain seq x y z
N MET A 1 -35.16 0.14 15.64
CA MET A 1 -34.20 -0.98 15.70
C MET A 1 -32.83 -0.35 15.66
N THR A 2 -31.94 -0.72 16.58
CA THR A 2 -30.63 -0.09 16.68
C THR A 2 -29.66 -0.88 15.81
N ALA A 3 -29.05 -0.22 14.82
CA ALA A 3 -27.97 -0.82 14.06
C ALA A 3 -26.73 -0.97 14.94
N ILE A 4 -26.07 -2.13 14.87
CA ILE A 4 -24.83 -2.42 15.58
C ILE A 4 -23.70 -2.64 14.58
N ARG A 5 -22.45 -2.56 15.03
CA ARG A 5 -21.28 -2.77 14.18
C ARG A 5 -20.72 -4.18 14.38
N LEU A 6 -20.44 -4.85 13.27
CA LEU A 6 -19.72 -6.12 13.23
C LEU A 6 -18.30 -5.83 12.70
N GLY A 7 -17.29 -5.93 13.56
CA GLY A 7 -15.90 -5.63 13.22
C GLY A 7 -15.30 -6.60 12.20
N LEU A 8 -14.51 -6.06 11.27
CA LEU A 8 -13.76 -6.83 10.28
C LEU A 8 -12.27 -6.89 10.64
N PRO A 9 -11.56 -7.98 10.33
CA PRO A 9 -10.10 -8.09 10.55
C PRO A 9 -9.30 -7.32 9.49
N VAL A 10 -9.65 -6.05 9.27
CA VAL A 10 -9.04 -5.14 8.30
C VAL A 10 -7.95 -4.32 8.99
N PRO A 11 -6.67 -4.46 8.58
CA PRO A 11 -5.57 -3.67 9.15
C PRO A 11 -5.78 -2.16 8.99
N ALA A 12 -5.17 -1.39 9.90
CA ALA A 12 -5.32 0.06 9.90
C ALA A 12 -4.72 0.75 8.67
N ASP A 13 -3.82 0.08 7.95
CA ASP A 13 -3.15 0.53 6.74
C ASP A 13 -3.82 0.05 5.43
N ALA A 14 -4.96 -0.63 5.51
CA ALA A 14 -5.78 -0.95 4.35
C ALA A 14 -6.25 0.33 3.64
N PRO A 15 -6.09 0.46 2.30
CA PRO A 15 -6.50 1.65 1.57
C PRO A 15 -8.02 1.88 1.59
N HIS A 16 -8.41 3.16 1.56
CA HIS A 16 -9.78 3.68 1.77
C HIS A 16 -10.63 3.79 0.49
N ALA A 17 -10.46 2.93 -0.53
CA ALA A 17 -11.10 3.22 -1.83
C ALA A 17 -11.53 1.99 -2.64
N ALA A 18 -11.68 0.84 -2.00
CA ALA A 18 -11.88 -0.42 -2.69
C ALA A 18 -13.29 -0.98 -2.44
N LEU A 19 -14.17 -0.89 -3.44
CA LEU A 19 -15.50 -1.50 -3.43
C LEU A 19 -15.40 -3.04 -3.36
N SER A 20 -15.64 -3.63 -2.19
CA SER A 20 -15.77 -5.09 -2.02
C SER A 20 -17.21 -5.46 -1.66
N ALA A 21 -17.70 -6.53 -2.27
CA ALA A 21 -18.91 -7.18 -1.82
C ALA A 21 -18.67 -8.03 -0.56
N SER A 22 -19.76 -8.40 0.11
CA SER A 22 -19.82 -9.53 1.04
C SER A 22 -20.81 -10.55 0.48
N ARG A 23 -20.62 -11.84 0.73
CA ARG A 23 -21.46 -12.91 0.17
C ARG A 23 -21.65 -14.04 1.16
N LEU A 24 -22.84 -14.62 1.15
CA LEU A 24 -23.12 -15.86 1.87
C LEU A 24 -22.63 -17.06 1.07
N LEU A 25 -21.96 -17.98 1.76
CA LEU A 25 -21.61 -19.31 1.28
C LEU A 25 -22.46 -20.32 2.06
N GLY A 26 -23.67 -20.57 1.56
CA GLY A 26 -24.69 -21.30 2.32
C GLY A 26 -25.18 -20.51 3.54
N PRO A 27 -25.82 -21.18 4.51
CA PRO A 27 -26.43 -20.50 5.67
C PRO A 27 -25.43 -20.15 6.78
N GLU A 28 -24.22 -20.69 6.73
CA GLU A 28 -23.28 -20.66 7.88
C GLU A 28 -22.06 -19.78 7.66
N LEU A 29 -21.74 -19.36 6.44
CA LEU A 29 -20.48 -18.67 6.15
C LEU A 29 -20.73 -17.36 5.42
N LEU A 30 -20.06 -16.30 5.88
CA LEU A 30 -20.00 -15.01 5.21
C LEU A 30 -18.58 -14.74 4.74
N VAL A 31 -18.42 -14.41 3.47
CA VAL A 31 -17.13 -14.04 2.87
C VAL A 31 -17.13 -12.56 2.54
N THR A 32 -16.03 -11.89 2.85
CA THR A 32 -15.77 -10.50 2.44
C THR A 32 -14.32 -10.34 2.01
N SER A 33 -13.99 -9.25 1.31
CA SER A 33 -12.61 -8.97 0.91
C SER A 33 -12.20 -7.53 1.15
N TRP A 34 -10.89 -7.32 1.25
CA TRP A 34 -10.30 -5.99 1.38
C TRP A 34 -8.90 -5.99 0.77
N VAL A 35 -8.40 -4.80 0.47
CA VAL A 35 -7.02 -4.62 0.01
C VAL A 35 -6.12 -4.39 1.23
N GLU A 36 -4.96 -5.03 1.25
CA GLU A 36 -3.84 -4.69 2.14
C GLU A 36 -2.68 -4.17 1.28
N GLY A 37 -2.17 -2.98 1.61
CA GLY A 37 -1.08 -2.34 0.87
C GLY A 37 -1.42 -2.02 -0.58
N ARG A 38 -0.46 -2.20 -1.51
CA ARG A 38 -0.57 -1.73 -2.91
C ARG A 38 -1.46 -2.59 -3.82
N ALA A 39 -1.71 -3.87 -3.51
CA ALA A 39 -2.51 -4.75 -4.38
C ALA A 39 -2.84 -6.12 -3.75
N THR A 40 -2.48 -6.38 -2.49
CA THR A 40 -2.71 -7.72 -1.93
C THR A 40 -4.15 -7.78 -1.49
N VAL A 41 -5.01 -8.43 -2.27
CA VAL A 41 -6.37 -8.67 -1.83
C VAL A 41 -6.40 -9.84 -0.87
N ARG A 42 -6.94 -9.58 0.32
CA ARG A 42 -7.31 -10.58 1.31
C ARG A 42 -8.80 -10.83 1.25
N PHE A 43 -9.18 -12.01 1.70
CA PHE A 43 -10.57 -12.30 1.99
C PHE A 43 -10.67 -12.87 3.41
N GLY A 44 -11.74 -12.51 4.09
CA GLY A 44 -12.11 -13.06 5.38
C GLY A 44 -13.31 -13.97 5.21
N VAL A 45 -13.33 -15.07 5.95
CA VAL A 45 -14.49 -15.93 6.11
C VAL A 45 -14.92 -15.86 7.57
N LEU A 46 -16.15 -15.44 7.81
CA LEU A 46 -16.82 -15.43 9.10
C LEU A 46 -17.74 -16.64 9.19
N ASP A 47 -17.56 -17.45 10.23
CA ASP A 47 -18.51 -18.49 10.60
C ASP A 47 -19.66 -17.88 11.43
N LEU A 48 -20.89 -17.99 10.91
CA LEU A 48 -22.10 -17.40 11.49
C LEU A 48 -22.61 -18.19 12.71
N ARG A 49 -22.03 -19.37 12.99
CA ARG A 49 -22.39 -20.19 14.16
C ARG A 49 -21.65 -19.79 15.42
N ASP A 50 -20.44 -19.25 15.30
CA ASP A 50 -19.61 -18.91 16.45
C ASP A 50 -18.96 -17.52 16.38
N GLY A 51 -19.10 -16.82 15.24
CA GLY A 51 -18.49 -15.52 15.02
C GLY A 51 -16.99 -15.56 14.77
N SER A 52 -16.39 -16.71 14.46
CA SER A 52 -14.96 -16.81 14.21
C SER A 52 -14.59 -16.30 12.81
N TRP A 53 -13.59 -15.41 12.76
CA TRP A 53 -12.96 -14.99 11.51
C TRP A 53 -11.77 -15.86 11.16
N ARG A 54 -11.60 -16.13 9.86
CA ARG A 54 -10.39 -16.69 9.28
C ARG A 54 -9.99 -15.88 8.05
N ILE A 55 -8.68 -15.73 7.78
CA ILE A 55 -8.17 -14.87 6.70
C ILE A 55 -7.44 -15.71 5.66
N GLY A 56 -7.91 -15.65 4.41
CA GLY A 56 -7.27 -16.25 3.25
C GLY A 56 -6.44 -15.27 2.43
N ARG A 57 -5.71 -15.81 1.45
CA ARG A 57 -4.89 -15.05 0.48
C ARG A 57 -5.10 -15.61 -0.92
N GLY A 58 -4.68 -14.84 -1.93
CA GLY A 58 -4.63 -15.31 -3.31
C GLY A 58 -5.89 -14.99 -4.13
N LEU A 59 -6.85 -14.26 -3.57
CA LEU A 59 -7.96 -13.71 -4.34
C LEU A 59 -7.42 -12.75 -5.42
N ARG A 60 -7.93 -12.89 -6.65
CA ARG A 60 -7.53 -12.05 -7.77
C ARG A 60 -8.43 -10.82 -7.83
N GLY A 61 -8.03 -9.82 -7.04
CA GLY A 61 -8.73 -8.55 -6.94
C GLY A 61 -9.97 -8.64 -6.03
N LEU A 62 -10.85 -7.63 -6.02
CA LEU A 62 -11.91 -7.51 -5.00
C LEU A 62 -13.05 -8.49 -5.23
N LEU A 63 -13.58 -9.06 -4.14
CA LEU A 63 -14.72 -9.97 -4.16
C LEU A 63 -15.94 -9.30 -4.79
N ARG A 64 -16.51 -10.00 -5.76
CA ARG A 64 -17.71 -9.63 -6.49
C ARG A 64 -18.85 -10.60 -6.20
N ASP A 65 -18.52 -11.89 -6.18
CA ASP A 65 -19.48 -12.91 -5.84
C ASP A 65 -18.81 -14.17 -5.26
N ALA A 66 -19.62 -15.06 -4.68
CA ALA A 66 -19.15 -16.32 -4.14
C ALA A 66 -20.21 -17.41 -4.31
N LEU A 67 -19.79 -18.66 -4.52
CA LEU A 67 -20.68 -19.81 -4.65
C LEU A 67 -20.10 -21.01 -3.89
N LEU A 68 -20.92 -21.64 -3.04
CA LEU A 68 -20.56 -22.88 -2.36
C LEU A 68 -20.70 -24.04 -3.33
N LEU A 69 -19.68 -24.90 -3.43
CA LEU A 69 -19.75 -26.09 -4.28
C LEU A 69 -20.48 -27.24 -3.57
N PRO A 70 -21.00 -28.24 -4.31
CA PRO A 70 -21.62 -29.43 -3.71
C PRO A 70 -20.71 -30.20 -2.75
N SER A 71 -19.39 -30.11 -2.95
CA SER A 71 -18.41 -30.56 -1.96
C SER A 71 -18.34 -29.51 -0.83
N PRO A 72 -18.73 -29.84 0.42
CA PRO A 72 -18.87 -28.88 1.51
C PRO A 72 -17.54 -28.23 1.94
N ARG A 73 -16.42 -28.66 1.34
CA ARG A 73 -15.08 -28.14 1.62
C ARG A 73 -14.57 -27.11 0.63
N HIS A 74 -15.30 -26.83 -0.46
CA HIS A 74 -14.83 -25.93 -1.50
C HIS A 74 -15.84 -24.85 -1.85
N ALA A 75 -15.33 -23.67 -2.17
CA ALA A 75 -16.11 -22.55 -2.68
C ALA A 75 -15.42 -21.90 -3.86
N LEU A 76 -16.22 -21.32 -4.75
CA LEU A 76 -15.74 -20.41 -5.79
C LEU A 76 -15.85 -18.98 -5.29
N LEU A 77 -14.76 -18.23 -5.40
CA LEU A 77 -14.74 -16.79 -5.15
C LEU A 77 -14.45 -16.07 -6.47
N LEU A 78 -15.36 -15.20 -6.89
CA LEU A 78 -15.19 -14.35 -8.05
C LEU A 78 -14.61 -13.00 -7.63
N GLY A 79 -13.38 -12.74 -8.06
CA GLY A 79 -12.79 -11.41 -8.01
C GLY A 79 -13.04 -10.62 -9.30
N ASP A 80 -12.79 -9.32 -9.28
CA ASP A 80 -12.83 -8.47 -10.47
C ASP A 80 -11.78 -8.84 -11.55
N ARG A 81 -10.76 -9.64 -11.20
CA ARG A 81 -9.69 -10.08 -12.11
C ARG A 81 -9.62 -11.59 -12.32
N GLY A 82 -10.57 -12.36 -11.80
CA GLY A 82 -10.61 -13.80 -12.06
C GLY A 82 -11.45 -14.59 -11.08
N LEU A 83 -11.57 -15.89 -11.35
CA LEU A 83 -12.25 -16.87 -10.53
C LEU A 83 -11.22 -17.72 -9.80
N VAL A 84 -11.41 -17.93 -8.50
CA VAL A 84 -10.58 -18.83 -7.70
C VAL A 84 -11.44 -19.87 -7.01
N GLU A 85 -10.92 -21.08 -6.88
CA GLU A 85 -11.48 -22.09 -5.99
C GLU A 85 -10.67 -22.09 -4.68
N VAL A 86 -11.38 -22.15 -3.56
CA VAL A 86 -10.80 -22.11 -2.22
C VAL A 86 -11.27 -23.31 -1.42
N GLU A 87 -10.33 -23.99 -0.77
CA GLU A 87 -10.62 -24.98 0.26
C GLU A 87 -10.98 -24.25 1.56
N LEU A 88 -12.21 -24.44 2.05
CA LEU A 88 -12.79 -23.65 3.14
C LEU A 88 -12.18 -23.96 4.52
N ASP A 89 -11.56 -25.11 4.72
CA ASP A 89 -10.91 -25.47 5.99
C ASP A 89 -9.58 -24.71 6.16
N THR A 90 -8.79 -24.65 5.09
CA THR A 90 -7.44 -24.07 5.08
C THR A 90 -7.40 -22.63 4.53
N LEU A 91 -8.48 -22.19 3.89
CA LEU A 91 -8.58 -20.97 3.09
C LEU A 91 -7.50 -20.86 2.00
N ARG A 92 -7.00 -22.00 1.52
CA ARG A 92 -6.01 -22.06 0.45
C ARG A 92 -6.70 -22.02 -0.90
N VAL A 93 -6.22 -21.14 -1.78
CA VAL A 93 -6.59 -21.17 -3.20
C VAL A 93 -6.01 -22.43 -3.85
N THR A 94 -6.88 -23.30 -4.36
CA THR A 94 -6.53 -24.57 -5.01
C THR A 94 -6.39 -24.41 -6.53
N ARG A 95 -7.27 -23.62 -7.15
CA ARG A 95 -7.28 -23.35 -8.60
C ARG A 95 -7.55 -21.88 -8.88
N THR A 96 -7.05 -21.40 -10.03
CA THR A 96 -7.25 -20.01 -10.48
C THR A 96 -7.51 -19.98 -11.97
N LEU A 97 -8.55 -19.26 -12.38
CA LEU A 97 -8.94 -19.06 -13.76
C LEU A 97 -9.01 -17.56 -14.05
N THR A 98 -8.16 -17.10 -14.96
CA THR A 98 -8.15 -15.71 -15.47
C THR A 98 -8.37 -15.66 -16.98
N ALA A 99 -7.91 -16.67 -17.69
CA ALA A 99 -8.02 -16.75 -19.15
C ALA A 99 -9.49 -16.89 -19.58
N GLY A 100 -9.89 -16.08 -20.56
CA GLY A 100 -11.19 -16.20 -21.24
C GLY A 100 -12.40 -15.58 -20.52
N LEU A 101 -12.30 -15.28 -19.22
CA LEU A 101 -13.39 -14.68 -18.44
C LEU A 101 -13.71 -13.25 -18.91
N GLY A 102 -12.69 -12.41 -19.09
CA GLY A 102 -12.83 -11.00 -19.46
C GLY A 102 -12.44 -10.05 -18.30
N ARG A 103 -13.19 -8.96 -18.13
CA ARG A 103 -13.05 -7.98 -17.05
C ARG A 103 -14.43 -7.63 -16.51
N ASP A 104 -14.48 -6.99 -15.33
CA ASP A 104 -15.69 -6.43 -14.73
C ASP A 104 -16.75 -7.50 -14.41
N HIS A 105 -16.29 -8.63 -13.88
CA HIS A 105 -17.20 -9.68 -13.39
C HIS A 105 -17.97 -9.16 -12.18
N ALA A 106 -19.23 -9.57 -12.08
CA ALA A 106 -20.16 -9.07 -11.07
C ALA A 106 -20.85 -10.19 -10.31
N TRP A 107 -21.10 -11.33 -10.95
CA TRP A 107 -21.90 -12.39 -10.35
C TRP A 107 -21.50 -13.80 -10.84
N LEU A 108 -21.83 -14.79 -10.01
CA LEU A 108 -21.71 -16.23 -10.22
C LEU A 108 -23.09 -16.88 -10.08
N ALA A 109 -23.41 -17.85 -10.93
CA ALA A 109 -24.58 -18.71 -10.72
C ALA A 109 -24.30 -20.16 -11.14
N PRO A 110 -24.86 -21.15 -10.44
CA PRO A 110 -24.82 -22.54 -10.91
C PRO A 110 -25.70 -22.70 -12.16
N VAL A 111 -25.25 -23.54 -13.10
CA VAL A 111 -26.06 -24.00 -14.25
C VAL A 111 -26.46 -25.44 -14.05
N ASP A 112 -25.48 -26.28 -13.71
CA ASP A 112 -25.59 -27.70 -13.41
C ASP A 112 -24.44 -28.10 -12.46
N ASP A 113 -24.29 -29.40 -12.20
CA ASP A 113 -23.29 -29.92 -11.26
C ASP A 113 -21.83 -29.66 -11.66
N ASP A 114 -21.55 -29.47 -12.96
CA ASP A 114 -20.19 -29.21 -13.47
C ASP A 114 -20.04 -27.79 -14.06
N THR A 115 -21.10 -27.00 -14.19
CA THR A 115 -21.03 -25.73 -14.92
C THR A 115 -21.53 -24.58 -14.08
N VAL A 116 -20.73 -23.51 -14.06
CA VAL A 116 -21.13 -22.22 -13.48
C VAL A 116 -21.07 -21.12 -14.53
N THR A 117 -21.92 -20.12 -14.38
CA THR A 117 -21.85 -18.90 -15.19
C THR A 117 -21.13 -17.79 -14.44
N VAL A 118 -20.30 -17.06 -15.18
CA VAL A 118 -19.64 -15.83 -14.73
C VAL A 118 -20.17 -14.68 -15.59
N GLY A 119 -20.87 -13.75 -14.95
CA GLY A 119 -21.48 -12.62 -15.64
C GLY A 119 -20.93 -11.27 -15.22
N SER A 120 -21.19 -10.27 -16.06
CA SER A 120 -20.91 -8.86 -15.80
C SER A 120 -22.23 -8.09 -15.78
N ALA A 121 -22.34 -7.07 -14.91
CA ALA A 121 -23.59 -6.31 -14.75
C ALA A 121 -24.07 -5.66 -16.06
N GLY A 122 -23.14 -5.15 -16.88
CA GLY A 122 -23.43 -4.44 -18.13
C GLY A 122 -23.29 -5.23 -19.43
N ARG A 123 -23.12 -6.56 -19.40
CA ARG A 123 -22.94 -7.37 -20.63
C ARG A 123 -24.10 -8.31 -20.88
N ALA A 124 -24.50 -8.42 -22.15
CA ALA A 124 -25.54 -9.34 -22.61
C ALA A 124 -25.07 -10.80 -22.68
N MET A 125 -23.75 -11.04 -22.71
CA MET A 125 -23.16 -12.38 -22.73
C MET A 125 -22.57 -12.72 -21.38
N GLU A 126 -22.80 -13.94 -20.93
CA GLU A 126 -22.23 -14.56 -19.74
C GLU A 126 -21.33 -15.74 -20.14
N THR A 127 -20.28 -15.98 -19.36
CA THR A 127 -19.25 -16.99 -19.64
C THR A 127 -19.55 -18.27 -18.87
N LEU A 128 -19.53 -19.41 -19.55
CA LEU A 128 -19.69 -20.74 -18.94
C LEU A 128 -18.32 -21.29 -18.55
N VAL A 129 -18.18 -21.75 -17.32
CA VAL A 129 -16.96 -22.35 -16.77
C VAL A 129 -17.28 -23.77 -16.31
N SER A 130 -16.52 -24.75 -16.81
CA SER A 130 -16.56 -26.12 -16.30
C SER A 130 -15.75 -26.20 -15.01
N LEU A 131 -16.33 -26.77 -13.96
CA LEU A 131 -15.75 -26.98 -12.65
C LEU A 131 -14.72 -28.10 -12.68
N ALA A 132 -14.94 -29.18 -13.43
CA ALA A 132 -13.98 -30.27 -13.60
C ALA A 132 -12.70 -29.77 -14.29
N ARG A 133 -12.84 -29.03 -15.38
CA ARG A 133 -11.68 -28.52 -16.16
C ARG A 133 -11.12 -27.21 -15.61
N PHE A 134 -11.89 -26.51 -14.78
CA PHE A 134 -11.63 -25.14 -14.32
C PHE A 134 -11.29 -24.18 -15.48
N ALA A 135 -12.06 -24.28 -16.55
CA ALA A 135 -11.81 -23.58 -17.82
C ALA A 135 -13.11 -23.07 -18.45
N VAL A 136 -12.98 -22.01 -19.26
CA VAL A 136 -14.10 -21.48 -20.05
C VAL A 136 -14.49 -22.48 -21.13
N VAL A 137 -15.76 -22.91 -21.13
CA VAL A 137 -16.29 -23.90 -22.08
C VAL A 137 -17.26 -23.28 -23.11
N GLY A 138 -17.74 -22.07 -22.86
CA GLY A 138 -18.65 -21.40 -23.78
C GLY A 138 -19.09 -20.03 -23.30
N ARG A 139 -19.99 -19.41 -24.07
CA ARG A 139 -20.68 -18.18 -23.70
C ARG A 139 -22.14 -18.29 -24.12
N ARG A 140 -23.05 -17.73 -23.33
CA ARG A 140 -24.47 -17.67 -23.67
C ARG A 140 -25.03 -16.27 -23.47
N LYS A 141 -26.17 -16.00 -24.10
CA LYS A 141 -26.91 -14.75 -23.89
C LYS A 141 -27.64 -14.83 -22.54
N ARG A 142 -27.53 -13.75 -21.78
CA ARG A 142 -28.06 -13.63 -20.42
C ARG A 142 -29.57 -13.57 -20.38
N SER A 143 -30.18 -14.33 -19.47
CA SER A 143 -31.60 -14.26 -19.14
C SER A 143 -31.87 -13.16 -18.11
N GLY A 144 -31.77 -11.89 -18.51
CA GLY A 144 -32.10 -10.73 -17.66
C GLY A 144 -31.22 -10.56 -16.41
N MET A 145 -31.41 -9.48 -15.65
CA MET A 145 -31.08 -9.46 -14.21
C MET A 145 -32.39 -9.26 -13.45
N PRO A 146 -32.43 -9.59 -12.16
CA PRO A 146 -33.48 -9.09 -11.28
C PRO A 146 -33.48 -7.56 -11.39
N VAL A 147 -34.56 -7.00 -11.91
CA VAL A 147 -34.86 -5.57 -11.87
C VAL A 147 -35.96 -5.42 -10.84
N PRO A 148 -35.91 -4.40 -9.96
CA PRO A 148 -36.98 -4.18 -9.00
C PRO A 148 -38.33 -4.14 -9.73
N ASP A 149 -39.30 -4.90 -9.24
CA ASP A 149 -40.61 -4.94 -9.86
C ASP A 149 -41.37 -3.60 -9.67
N ALA A 150 -42.59 -3.50 -10.20
CA ALA A 150 -43.37 -2.26 -10.05
C ALA A 150 -43.74 -1.96 -8.58
N ARG A 151 -43.93 -3.00 -7.76
CA ARG A 151 -44.27 -2.89 -6.34
C ARG A 151 -43.07 -2.39 -5.54
N GLU A 152 -41.90 -2.96 -5.77
CA GLU A 152 -40.65 -2.59 -5.08
C GLU A 152 -40.25 -1.16 -5.39
N ARG A 153 -40.36 -0.74 -6.65
CA ARG A 153 -40.15 0.67 -7.03
C ARG A 153 -41.18 1.59 -6.39
N GLY A 154 -42.46 1.20 -6.38
CA GLY A 154 -43.52 1.94 -5.69
C GLY A 154 -43.28 2.07 -4.19
N ALA A 155 -42.63 1.07 -3.58
CA ALA A 155 -42.26 1.06 -2.16
C ALA A 155 -40.99 1.87 -1.84
N GLY A 156 -40.30 2.42 -2.85
CA GLY A 156 -39.11 3.26 -2.70
C GLY A 156 -37.77 2.53 -2.84
N LEU A 157 -37.75 1.28 -3.30
CA LEU A 157 -36.51 0.57 -3.59
C LEU A 157 -36.01 0.95 -4.98
N ALA A 158 -34.84 1.59 -5.04
CA ALA A 158 -34.12 1.83 -6.28
C ALA A 158 -33.30 0.60 -6.71
N ARG A 159 -32.85 -0.19 -5.73
CA ARG A 159 -32.14 -1.46 -5.94
C ARG A 159 -32.63 -2.51 -4.97
N VAL A 160 -32.77 -3.73 -5.45
CA VAL A 160 -32.87 -4.89 -4.58
C VAL A 160 -31.48 -5.50 -4.39
N LEU A 161 -31.17 -5.83 -3.14
CA LEU A 161 -29.90 -6.42 -2.73
C LEU A 161 -30.07 -7.89 -2.35
N ASP A 162 -31.17 -8.24 -1.68
CA ASP A 162 -31.46 -9.60 -1.27
C ASP A 162 -32.96 -9.86 -1.08
N HIS A 163 -33.35 -11.13 -1.20
CA HIS A 163 -34.71 -11.63 -1.00
C HIS A 163 -34.71 -12.94 -0.22
N GLY A 164 -35.62 -13.08 0.75
CA GLY A 164 -35.81 -14.35 1.45
C GLY A 164 -36.88 -14.26 2.53
N ASP A 165 -37.59 -15.37 2.78
CA ASP A 165 -38.60 -15.50 3.83
C ASP A 165 -39.68 -14.40 3.82
N GLY A 166 -40.11 -13.98 2.62
CA GLY A 166 -41.10 -12.90 2.43
C GLY A 166 -40.58 -11.50 2.79
N LEU A 167 -39.26 -11.33 2.85
CA LEU A 167 -38.57 -10.07 3.03
C LEU A 167 -37.78 -9.72 1.77
N THR A 168 -37.85 -8.45 1.38
CA THR A 168 -36.99 -7.83 0.37
C THR A 168 -36.15 -6.75 1.02
N VAL A 169 -34.83 -6.83 0.86
CA VAL A 169 -33.88 -5.82 1.33
C VAL A 169 -33.35 -5.04 0.14
N GLY A 170 -33.39 -3.71 0.24
CA GLY A 170 -33.01 -2.84 -0.86
C GLY A 170 -32.34 -1.54 -0.43
N ALA A 171 -32.00 -0.73 -1.43
CA ALA A 171 -31.41 0.58 -1.26
C ALA A 171 -32.30 1.68 -1.84
N SER A 172 -32.24 2.87 -1.26
CA SER A 172 -32.97 4.05 -1.75
C SER A 172 -32.38 4.71 -3.02
N GLU A 173 -31.14 4.38 -3.41
CA GLU A 173 -30.48 4.96 -4.59
C GLU A 173 -29.79 3.88 -5.44
N GLU A 174 -29.61 4.15 -6.74
CA GLU A 174 -28.94 3.21 -7.65
C GLU A 174 -27.42 3.19 -7.48
N ARG A 175 -26.79 4.34 -7.18
CA ARG A 175 -25.33 4.47 -7.17
C ARG A 175 -24.73 4.01 -5.84
N ALA A 176 -23.99 2.91 -5.84
CA ALA A 176 -23.39 2.30 -4.64
C ALA A 176 -22.49 3.24 -3.79
N THR A 177 -21.96 4.31 -4.38
CA THR A 177 -21.08 5.29 -3.68
C THR A 177 -21.82 6.54 -3.18
N ALA A 178 -23.11 6.70 -3.47
CA ALA A 178 -23.90 7.81 -2.95
C ALA A 178 -24.37 7.48 -1.51
N PRO A 179 -24.68 8.47 -0.66
CA PRO A 179 -25.38 8.23 0.59
C PRO A 179 -26.67 7.43 0.35
N GLN A 180 -26.88 6.34 1.07
CA GLN A 180 -28.00 5.42 0.84
C GLN A 180 -28.72 5.07 2.13
N ARG A 181 -30.03 4.81 2.03
CA ARG A 181 -30.80 4.15 3.08
C ARG A 181 -30.94 2.67 2.77
N LEU A 182 -30.67 1.84 3.78
CA LEU A 182 -31.05 0.44 3.77
C LEU A 182 -32.54 0.35 4.06
N LEU A 183 -33.29 -0.29 3.18
CA LEU A 183 -34.74 -0.43 3.24
C LEU A 183 -35.13 -1.90 3.38
N LEU A 184 -36.24 -2.15 4.07
CA LEU A 184 -36.89 -3.44 4.19
C LEU A 184 -38.33 -3.34 3.70
N LEU A 185 -38.73 -4.25 2.84
CA LEU A 185 -40.11 -4.42 2.40
C LEU A 185 -40.57 -5.84 2.75
N ARG A 186 -41.67 -5.96 3.49
CA ARG A 186 -42.28 -7.28 3.77
C ARG A 186 -43.33 -7.62 2.73
N ASP A 187 -43.62 -8.90 2.54
CA ASP A 187 -44.74 -9.33 1.72
C ASP A 187 -46.08 -8.77 2.20
N GLY A 188 -46.88 -8.29 1.26
CA GLY A 188 -48.13 -7.56 1.51
C GLY A 188 -47.98 -6.07 1.84
N GLU A 189 -46.79 -5.58 2.23
CA GLU A 189 -46.58 -4.15 2.49
C GLU A 189 -46.44 -3.35 1.18
N GLN A 190 -46.91 -2.10 1.20
CA GLN A 190 -46.83 -1.17 0.06
C GLN A 190 -45.66 -0.18 0.17
N THR A 191 -45.13 0.03 1.38
CA THR A 191 -44.07 1.00 1.65
C THR A 191 -42.91 0.32 2.36
N ALA A 192 -41.69 0.58 1.90
CA ALA A 192 -40.52 0.03 2.55
C ALA A 192 -40.17 0.82 3.81
N ARG A 193 -39.76 0.11 4.85
CA ARG A 193 -39.32 0.68 6.13
C ARG A 193 -37.81 0.95 6.10
N PRO A 194 -37.34 2.14 6.52
CA PRO A 194 -35.91 2.38 6.67
C PRO A 194 -35.33 1.59 7.85
N LEU A 195 -34.18 0.95 7.62
CA LEU A 195 -33.42 0.20 8.62
C LEU A 195 -32.19 0.98 9.13
N ALA A 196 -31.42 1.59 8.24
CA ALA A 196 -30.20 2.33 8.57
C ALA A 196 -29.83 3.34 7.46
N ASP A 197 -29.19 4.45 7.84
CA ASP A 197 -28.55 5.39 6.92
C ASP A 197 -27.07 5.04 6.75
N LEU A 198 -26.60 5.00 5.50
CA LEU A 198 -25.24 4.64 5.11
C LEU A 198 -24.64 5.80 4.30
N PRO A 199 -24.01 6.79 4.96
CA PRO A 199 -23.54 8.02 4.30
C PRO A 199 -22.41 7.77 3.29
N GLN A 200 -21.67 6.68 3.46
CA GLN A 200 -20.61 6.24 2.55
C GLN A 200 -21.16 5.41 1.38
N GLY A 201 -22.47 5.21 1.31
CA GLY A 201 -23.12 4.31 0.36
C GLY A 201 -23.08 2.85 0.77
N LEU A 202 -23.75 2.04 -0.06
CA LEU A 202 -24.08 0.65 0.22
C LEU A 202 -23.75 -0.18 -1.02
N VAL A 203 -22.82 -1.12 -0.83
CA VAL A 203 -22.46 -2.08 -1.87
C VAL A 203 -23.48 -3.20 -1.91
N ASP A 204 -23.75 -3.78 -0.73
CA ASP A 204 -24.59 -4.98 -0.62
C ASP A 204 -25.22 -5.13 0.75
N ALA A 205 -26.32 -5.87 0.82
CA ALA A 205 -27.00 -6.24 2.07
C ALA A 205 -27.55 -7.66 1.98
N LEU A 206 -27.41 -8.43 3.06
CA LEU A 206 -27.69 -9.86 3.11
C LEU A 206 -28.59 -10.17 4.31
N LEU A 207 -29.63 -10.97 4.11
CA LEU A 207 -30.47 -11.52 5.17
C LEU A 207 -29.73 -12.68 5.86
N VAL A 208 -29.35 -12.50 7.13
CA VAL A 208 -28.58 -13.50 7.91
C VAL A 208 -29.18 -13.74 9.27
N ALA A 209 -29.10 -14.97 9.79
CA ALA A 209 -29.60 -15.32 11.13
C ALA A 209 -31.00 -14.74 11.40
N ASP A 210 -31.16 -13.82 12.35
CA ASP A 210 -32.39 -13.11 12.70
C ASP A 210 -32.50 -11.69 12.09
N GLY A 211 -31.61 -11.26 11.19
CA GLY A 211 -31.47 -9.87 10.77
C GLY A 211 -30.87 -9.63 9.38
N VAL A 212 -30.26 -8.45 9.21
CA VAL A 212 -29.57 -8.03 7.97
C VAL A 212 -28.14 -7.59 8.28
N LEU A 213 -27.19 -7.98 7.43
CA LEU A 213 -25.84 -7.43 7.36
C LEU A 213 -25.70 -6.57 6.11
N ALA A 214 -25.19 -5.35 6.26
CA ALA A 214 -24.96 -4.41 5.17
C ALA A 214 -23.48 -4.00 5.09
N SER A 215 -22.96 -3.98 3.86
CA SER A 215 -21.58 -3.61 3.53
C SER A 215 -21.53 -2.20 2.96
N ALA A 216 -20.78 -1.31 3.62
CA ALA A 216 -20.53 0.03 3.11
C ALA A 216 -19.70 -0.02 1.81
N SER A 217 -19.71 1.07 1.04
CA SER A 217 -18.91 1.13 -0.19
C SER A 217 -17.40 1.11 0.06
N ASP A 218 -16.97 1.67 1.18
CA ASP A 218 -15.58 1.66 1.60
C ASP A 218 -15.39 0.80 2.86
N LEU A 219 -15.41 -0.53 2.68
CA LEU A 219 -15.15 -1.47 3.78
C LEU A 219 -13.76 -1.27 4.41
N GLY A 220 -12.79 -0.76 3.64
CA GLY A 220 -11.44 -0.47 4.12
C GLY A 220 -11.42 0.63 5.18
N ALA A 221 -12.14 1.73 4.95
CA ALA A 221 -12.30 2.78 5.95
C ALA A 221 -13.31 2.43 7.04
N ALA A 222 -14.44 1.81 6.70
CA ALA A 222 -15.48 1.48 7.67
C ALA A 222 -15.01 0.45 8.70
N ARG A 223 -14.20 -0.54 8.26
CA ARG A 223 -13.68 -1.66 9.08
C ARG A 223 -14.75 -2.43 9.85
N SER A 224 -16.00 -2.32 9.42
CA SER A 224 -17.15 -2.96 10.03
C SER A 224 -18.28 -3.11 9.02
N LEU A 225 -19.11 -4.12 9.22
CA LEU A 225 -20.43 -4.24 8.62
C LEU A 225 -21.48 -3.59 9.54
N THR A 226 -22.55 -3.09 8.94
CA THR A 226 -23.73 -2.64 9.67
C THR A 226 -24.68 -3.81 9.86
N ALA A 227 -25.01 -4.14 11.10
CA ALA A 227 -25.89 -5.25 11.45
C ALA A 227 -27.21 -4.73 12.05
N VAL A 228 -28.34 -5.26 11.58
CA VAL A 228 -29.68 -4.91 12.06
C VAL A 228 -30.41 -6.18 12.53
N PRO A 229 -30.37 -6.53 13.83
CA PRO A 229 -30.90 -7.78 14.38
C PRO A 229 -32.42 -7.72 14.59
N GLY A 230 -33.09 -8.85 14.85
CA GLY A 230 -34.49 -8.91 15.29
C GLY A 230 -35.56 -8.71 14.19
N LEU A 231 -35.24 -9.03 12.94
CA LEU A 231 -36.17 -9.01 11.81
C LEU A 231 -36.92 -10.33 11.61
N ARG A 232 -36.33 -11.46 12.01
CA ARG A 232 -36.93 -12.81 11.97
C ARG A 232 -36.48 -13.65 13.18
N ALA A 233 -36.94 -14.89 13.29
CA ALA A 233 -36.43 -15.81 14.30
C ALA A 233 -35.02 -16.30 13.93
N THR A 234 -34.15 -16.48 14.92
CA THR A 234 -32.82 -17.06 14.70
C THR A 234 -32.97 -18.53 14.30
N PRO A 235 -32.41 -18.96 13.15
CA PRO A 235 -32.41 -20.37 12.77
C PRO A 235 -31.64 -21.21 13.81
N PRO A 236 -32.05 -22.47 14.04
CA PRO A 236 -31.30 -23.38 14.91
C PRO A 236 -29.84 -23.51 14.49
N GLY A 237 -28.92 -23.44 15.46
CA GLY A 237 -27.48 -23.60 15.23
C GLY A 237 -26.74 -22.33 14.82
N LEU A 238 -27.44 -21.21 14.57
CA LEU A 238 -26.81 -19.90 14.34
C LEU A 238 -26.89 -19.02 15.58
N LEU A 239 -25.94 -18.08 15.72
CA LEU A 239 -26.01 -17.06 16.75
C LEU A 239 -27.05 -15.98 16.37
N PRO A 240 -27.78 -15.42 17.36
CA PRO A 240 -28.46 -14.15 17.17
C PRO A 240 -27.47 -13.09 16.69
N LEU A 241 -27.88 -12.23 15.75
CA LEU A 241 -26.98 -11.31 15.05
C LEU A 241 -26.30 -10.32 16.00
N ALA A 242 -26.92 -10.00 17.14
CA ALA A 242 -26.31 -9.21 18.20
C ALA A 242 -25.10 -9.90 18.85
N GLU A 243 -25.24 -11.18 19.20
CA GLU A 243 -24.17 -12.00 19.77
C GLU A 243 -23.08 -12.28 18.73
N LEU A 244 -23.50 -12.57 17.49
CA LEU A 244 -22.59 -12.75 16.36
C LEU A 244 -21.71 -11.52 16.15
N ALA A 245 -22.29 -10.32 16.16
CA ALA A 245 -21.53 -9.08 15.97
C ALA A 245 -20.47 -8.87 17.06
N ALA A 246 -20.78 -9.21 18.31
CA ALA A 246 -19.83 -9.14 19.41
C ALA A 246 -18.69 -10.18 19.25
N ALA A 247 -19.03 -11.44 18.98
CA ALA A 247 -18.06 -12.52 18.78
C ALA A 247 -17.14 -12.26 17.58
N ALA A 248 -17.71 -11.85 16.44
CA ALA A 248 -16.99 -11.46 15.24
C ALA A 248 -16.03 -10.29 15.48
N SER A 249 -16.46 -9.27 16.23
CA SER A 249 -15.61 -8.13 16.55
C SER A 249 -14.42 -8.55 17.43
N ALA A 250 -14.64 -9.40 18.43
CA ALA A 250 -13.58 -9.93 19.28
C ALA A 250 -12.60 -10.82 18.48
N SER A 251 -13.10 -11.66 17.58
CA SER A 251 -12.27 -12.48 16.70
C SER A 251 -11.43 -11.62 15.75
N ALA A 252 -12.02 -10.56 15.18
CA ALA A 252 -11.32 -9.63 14.31
C ALA A 252 -10.18 -8.91 15.05
N GLU A 253 -10.45 -8.42 16.26
CA GLU A 253 -9.42 -7.78 17.09
C GLU A 253 -8.27 -8.76 17.42
N ALA A 254 -8.59 -10.00 17.78
CA ALA A 254 -7.59 -11.03 18.07
C ALA A 254 -6.67 -11.32 16.87
N LEU A 255 -7.20 -11.33 15.65
CA LEU A 255 -6.41 -11.50 14.42
C LEU A 255 -5.54 -10.29 14.08
N LEU A 256 -5.98 -9.09 14.45
CA LEU A 256 -5.25 -7.84 14.22
C LEU A 256 -4.21 -7.55 15.29
N ARG A 257 -4.32 -8.15 16.48
CA ARG A 257 -3.29 -8.04 17.52
C ARG A 257 -1.97 -8.58 16.95
N PRO A 258 -0.91 -7.75 16.94
CA PRO A 258 0.37 -8.18 16.39
C PRO A 258 0.84 -9.41 17.15
N ALA A 259 1.10 -10.50 16.43
CA ALA A 259 1.84 -11.63 16.98
C ALA A 259 3.11 -11.07 17.64
N ARG A 260 3.33 -11.36 18.92
CA ARG A 260 4.49 -10.87 19.68
C ARG A 260 5.76 -11.03 18.84
N GLY A 261 6.46 -9.93 18.58
CA GLY A 261 7.69 -9.90 17.79
C GLY A 261 7.54 -9.52 16.31
N ARG A 262 6.32 -9.32 15.79
CA ARG A 262 6.15 -8.77 14.45
C ARG A 262 6.43 -7.27 14.47
N PRO A 263 7.36 -6.75 13.65
CA PRO A 263 7.70 -5.33 13.68
C PRO A 263 6.47 -4.48 13.35
N ALA A 264 6.35 -3.30 13.99
CA ALA A 264 5.18 -2.42 13.89
C ALA A 264 4.80 -2.12 12.43
N PRO A 265 3.52 -2.13 12.04
CA PRO A 265 3.12 -1.88 10.66
C PRO A 265 3.74 -0.58 10.13
N ARG A 266 4.08 -0.57 8.84
CA ARG A 266 4.78 0.54 8.20
C ARG A 266 3.77 1.65 7.88
N THR A 267 3.98 2.84 8.44
CA THR A 267 3.16 4.01 8.14
C THR A 267 3.50 4.53 6.76
N VAL A 268 2.51 4.68 5.87
CA VAL A 268 2.73 5.16 4.49
C VAL A 268 2.09 6.53 4.30
N HIS A 269 2.91 7.53 3.97
CA HIS A 269 2.47 8.86 3.57
C HIS A 269 2.56 8.99 2.05
N ARG A 270 1.43 9.28 1.40
CA ARG A 270 1.32 9.32 -0.07
C ARG A 270 1.09 10.72 -0.62
N ASP A 271 1.58 10.94 -1.84
CA ASP A 271 1.19 12.02 -2.75
C ASP A 271 1.23 13.42 -2.14
N ARG A 272 2.19 13.64 -1.24
CA ARG A 272 2.39 14.93 -0.59
C ARG A 272 3.32 15.80 -1.42
N ARG A 273 2.89 17.03 -1.66
CA ARG A 273 3.72 18.09 -2.21
C ARG A 273 4.07 19.09 -1.11
N LEU A 274 5.36 19.38 -0.94
CA LEU A 274 5.83 20.42 -0.03
C LEU A 274 5.98 21.74 -0.78
N GLU A 275 5.25 22.76 -0.36
CA GLU A 275 5.22 24.07 -1.01
C GLU A 275 6.29 25.04 -0.46
N PRO A 276 6.68 26.08 -1.21
CA PRO A 276 7.70 27.02 -0.75
C PRO A 276 7.34 27.65 0.61
N GLY A 277 8.23 27.51 1.58
CA GLY A 277 8.08 27.99 2.95
C GLY A 277 7.41 26.99 3.90
N GLU A 278 6.94 25.85 3.40
CA GLU A 278 6.45 24.77 4.23
C GLU A 278 7.61 24.06 4.94
N SER A 279 7.43 23.76 6.22
CA SER A 279 8.34 22.91 6.95
C SER A 279 7.59 21.83 7.72
N ILE A 280 8.16 20.63 7.72
CA ILE A 280 7.73 19.55 8.60
C ILE A 280 8.71 19.48 9.76
N GLU A 281 8.19 19.55 10.98
CA GLU A 281 9.01 19.68 12.17
C GLU A 281 8.67 18.62 13.23
N GLY A 282 9.66 18.20 14.02
CA GLY A 282 9.46 17.50 15.29
C GLY A 282 8.90 16.07 15.20
N ILE A 283 9.04 15.39 14.06
CA ILE A 283 8.55 14.02 13.88
C ILE A 283 9.54 13.02 14.49
N VAL A 284 9.03 12.15 15.35
CA VAL A 284 9.68 10.89 15.75
C VAL A 284 8.84 9.74 15.22
N ALA A 285 9.40 8.94 14.34
CA ALA A 285 8.67 7.83 13.72
C ALA A 285 9.54 6.62 13.46
N GLU A 286 8.89 5.47 13.31
CA GLU A 286 9.53 4.20 12.97
C GLU A 286 8.75 3.54 11.84
N ARG A 287 9.48 2.90 10.92
CA ARG A 287 8.98 2.20 9.73
C ARG A 287 8.06 3.09 8.90
N VAL A 288 8.61 4.16 8.36
CA VAL A 288 7.88 5.13 7.54
C VAL A 288 8.16 4.90 6.06
N THR A 289 7.13 5.00 5.22
CA THR A 289 7.26 5.15 3.77
C THR A 289 6.77 6.49 3.30
N LEU A 290 7.59 7.18 2.52
CA LEU A 290 7.20 8.35 1.74
C LEU A 290 7.04 7.90 0.28
N GLU A 291 5.83 7.98 -0.25
CA GLU A 291 5.48 7.53 -1.59
C GLU A 291 4.90 8.68 -2.40
N GLY A 292 5.44 8.98 -3.58
CA GLY A 292 4.90 10.05 -4.42
C GLY A 292 5.17 11.46 -3.88
N TRP A 293 6.14 11.62 -2.96
CA TRP A 293 6.45 12.94 -2.38
C TRP A 293 7.18 13.83 -3.38
N ARG A 294 6.82 15.12 -3.40
CA ARG A 294 7.42 16.11 -4.29
C ARG A 294 7.74 17.40 -3.55
N VAL A 295 8.79 18.07 -3.96
CA VAL A 295 9.21 19.37 -3.41
C VAL A 295 9.09 20.44 -4.48
N SER A 296 8.32 21.49 -4.19
CA SER A 296 8.26 22.67 -5.06
C SER A 296 9.56 23.48 -5.00
N ARG A 297 9.95 24.06 -6.14
CA ARG A 297 11.10 24.96 -6.22
C ARG A 297 10.79 26.29 -5.53
N ALA A 298 11.74 26.81 -4.76
CA ALA A 298 11.59 28.11 -4.11
C ALA A 298 12.24 29.21 -4.94
N GLU A 299 11.68 30.42 -4.86
CA GLU A 299 12.29 31.62 -5.45
C GLU A 299 13.30 32.29 -4.51
N ARG A 300 13.15 32.06 -3.21
CA ARG A 300 13.96 32.66 -2.14
C ARG A 300 14.51 31.58 -1.23
N LYS A 301 15.75 31.73 -0.77
CA LYS A 301 16.46 30.73 0.04
C LYS A 301 15.68 30.33 1.30
N GLN A 302 15.18 31.30 2.04
CA GLN A 302 14.39 31.12 3.27
C GLN A 302 13.00 30.52 3.05
N LYS A 303 12.56 30.38 1.79
CA LYS A 303 11.31 29.74 1.40
C LYS A 303 11.53 28.36 0.81
N ARG A 304 12.73 27.79 0.90
CA ARG A 304 12.94 26.39 0.53
C ARG A 304 12.13 25.50 1.47
N PRO A 305 11.36 24.53 0.94
CA PRO A 305 10.68 23.57 1.80
C PRO A 305 11.70 22.76 2.59
N GLY A 306 11.36 22.36 3.82
CA GLY A 306 12.35 21.71 4.67
C GLY A 306 11.82 20.75 5.73
N LEU A 307 12.71 19.90 6.20
CA LEU A 307 12.52 18.95 7.28
C LEU A 307 13.38 19.38 8.47
N ARG A 308 12.77 19.55 9.65
CA ARG A 308 13.46 20.03 10.85
C ARG A 308 13.23 19.16 12.08
N GLY A 309 14.29 18.84 12.82
CA GLY A 309 14.17 18.10 14.08
C GLY A 309 13.48 16.74 13.91
N ILE A 310 13.81 16.03 12.82
CA ILE A 310 13.17 14.78 12.43
C ILE A 310 14.03 13.60 12.89
N ARG A 311 13.41 12.58 13.49
CA ARG A 311 14.06 11.31 13.82
C ARG A 311 13.24 10.15 13.28
N VAL A 312 13.77 9.44 12.28
CA VAL A 312 13.07 8.32 11.67
C VAL A 312 13.94 7.07 11.66
N ARG A 313 13.36 5.94 12.09
CA ARG A 313 13.94 4.60 11.93
C ARG A 313 13.24 3.85 10.79
N ASP A 314 13.99 3.17 9.94
CA ASP A 314 13.52 2.38 8.80
C ASP A 314 12.65 3.19 7.81
N LEU A 315 13.25 4.27 7.28
CA LEU A 315 12.65 5.16 6.27
C LEU A 315 12.79 4.57 4.86
N ASP A 316 11.69 4.51 4.13
CA ASP A 316 11.61 3.99 2.75
C ASP A 316 10.99 5.04 1.84
N VAL A 317 11.79 5.63 0.95
CA VAL A 317 11.37 6.68 0.01
C VAL A 317 11.18 6.05 -1.36
N ARG A 318 9.98 6.21 -1.93
CA ARG A 318 9.60 5.57 -3.21
C ARG A 318 8.93 6.55 -4.13
N ALA A 319 9.25 6.50 -5.42
CA ALA A 319 8.65 7.33 -6.46
C ALA A 319 8.53 8.80 -6.03
N SER A 320 9.56 9.29 -5.32
CA SER A 320 9.54 10.60 -4.68
C SER A 320 10.73 11.42 -5.17
N THR A 321 10.54 12.71 -5.33
CA THR A 321 11.57 13.66 -5.73
C THR A 321 11.69 14.70 -4.64
N LEU A 322 12.74 14.56 -3.83
CA LEU A 322 12.98 15.39 -2.65
C LEU A 322 13.98 16.54 -2.93
N ASP A 323 14.29 16.77 -4.21
CA ASP A 323 15.27 17.73 -4.67
C ASP A 323 15.01 19.15 -4.16
N GLY A 324 16.09 19.86 -3.84
CA GLY A 324 16.05 21.27 -3.47
C GLY A 324 15.52 21.55 -2.06
N MET A 325 15.23 20.53 -1.25
CA MET A 325 14.79 20.75 0.13
C MET A 325 15.97 21.11 1.07
N VAL A 326 15.62 21.64 2.25
CA VAL A 326 16.54 21.82 3.38
C VAL A 326 16.29 20.74 4.41
N LEU A 327 17.32 20.02 4.83
CA LEU A 327 17.28 19.07 5.94
C LEU A 327 18.12 19.62 7.08
N GLU A 328 17.49 19.86 8.23
CA GLU A 328 18.10 20.47 9.40
C GLU A 328 17.77 19.67 10.66
N ASP A 329 18.78 19.26 11.44
CA ASP A 329 18.59 18.42 12.64
C ASP A 329 17.82 17.12 12.34
N VAL A 330 18.17 16.47 11.23
CA VAL A 330 17.52 15.23 10.77
C VAL A 330 18.38 14.03 11.10
N THR A 331 17.81 13.02 11.74
CA THR A 331 18.42 11.70 11.95
C THR A 331 17.60 10.63 11.26
N ILE A 332 18.24 9.87 10.37
CA ILE A 332 17.62 8.72 9.70
C ILE A 332 18.46 7.47 9.96
N ASP A 333 17.87 6.47 10.62
CA ASP A 333 18.46 5.16 10.84
C ASP A 333 17.81 4.14 9.90
N GLY A 334 18.55 3.64 8.90
CA GLY A 334 18.04 2.70 7.90
C GLY A 334 17.24 3.37 6.78
N LEU A 335 17.91 4.13 5.92
CA LEU A 335 17.33 4.77 4.75
C LEU A 335 17.30 3.81 3.54
N ARG A 336 16.15 3.69 2.89
CA ARG A 336 15.99 2.94 1.64
C ARG A 336 15.36 3.84 0.60
N LEU A 337 16.05 4.04 -0.52
CA LEU A 337 15.48 4.67 -1.71
C LEU A 337 15.23 3.60 -2.76
N ASP A 338 14.40 3.94 -3.76
CA ASP A 338 14.30 3.14 -4.99
C ASP A 338 15.57 3.27 -5.84
N ASP A 339 15.59 2.59 -7.00
CA ASP A 339 16.79 2.40 -7.83
C ASP A 339 17.40 3.72 -8.36
N SER A 340 16.77 4.87 -8.11
CA SER A 340 17.23 6.20 -8.50
C SER A 340 17.15 7.22 -7.35
N GLY A 341 17.58 6.85 -6.14
CA GLY A 341 17.54 7.69 -4.93
C GLY A 341 18.46 8.93 -4.96
N PHE A 342 18.36 9.72 -6.02
CA PHE A 342 19.06 10.99 -6.19
C PHE A 342 18.39 12.08 -5.38
N LEU A 343 19.21 12.84 -4.63
CA LEU A 343 18.83 14.07 -3.96
C LEU A 343 19.65 15.21 -4.55
N PHE A 344 19.04 15.95 -5.48
CA PHE A 344 19.68 17.07 -6.18
C PHE A 344 19.42 18.39 -5.48
N GLY A 345 20.45 19.24 -5.35
CA GLY A 345 20.31 20.59 -4.84
C GLY A 345 19.89 20.69 -3.37
N CYS A 346 19.97 19.59 -2.60
CA CYS A 346 19.59 19.61 -1.19
C CYS A 346 20.61 20.36 -0.33
N GLU A 347 20.12 20.99 0.73
CA GLU A 347 20.97 21.61 1.75
C GLU A 347 20.88 20.80 3.04
N PHE A 348 22.02 20.44 3.61
CA PHE A 348 22.12 19.64 4.82
C PHE A 348 22.72 20.49 5.96
N ARG A 349 22.09 20.45 7.13
CA ARG A 349 22.57 21.08 8.36
C ARG A 349 22.38 20.09 9.50
N ARG A 350 23.48 19.61 10.08
CA ARG A 350 23.44 18.64 11.18
C ARG A 350 22.62 17.37 10.86
N VAL A 351 22.81 16.77 9.67
CA VAL A 351 22.05 15.59 9.22
C VAL A 351 22.82 14.30 9.49
N THR A 352 22.25 13.40 10.28
CA THR A 352 22.84 12.10 10.61
C THR A 352 22.18 10.98 9.82
N LEU A 353 22.98 10.20 9.09
CA LEU A 353 22.57 8.93 8.53
C LEU A 353 23.21 7.80 9.33
N ALA A 354 22.41 6.82 9.73
CA ALA A 354 22.86 5.67 10.50
C ALA A 354 22.29 4.37 9.94
N GLY A 355 22.91 3.25 10.31
CA GLY A 355 22.47 1.93 9.88
C GLY A 355 22.75 1.71 8.40
N ARG A 356 21.94 0.86 7.76
CA ARG A 356 22.10 0.53 6.33
C ARG A 356 21.33 1.51 5.45
N VAL A 357 22.06 2.28 4.65
CA VAL A 357 21.55 3.15 3.59
C VAL A 357 21.55 2.39 2.26
N ARG A 358 20.53 2.57 1.42
CA ARG A 358 20.44 1.92 0.09
C ARG A 358 20.06 2.91 -0.98
N GLY A 359 20.88 2.98 -2.04
CA GLY A 359 20.58 3.73 -3.26
C GLY A 359 20.67 5.24 -3.12
N LEU A 360 21.43 5.78 -2.16
CA LEU A 360 21.52 7.23 -1.95
C LEU A 360 22.57 7.85 -2.87
N VAL A 361 22.16 8.80 -3.70
CA VAL A 361 23.09 9.64 -4.47
C VAL A 361 22.85 11.11 -4.14
N LEU A 362 23.86 11.76 -3.58
CA LEU A 362 23.82 13.19 -3.25
C LEU A 362 24.51 14.00 -4.34
N ASN A 363 23.87 15.09 -4.77
CA ASN A 363 24.47 16.05 -5.70
C ASN A 363 24.02 17.48 -5.34
N PRO A 364 24.93 18.44 -5.11
CA PRO A 364 24.58 19.79 -4.72
C PRO A 364 23.98 20.62 -5.86
N THR A 365 24.14 20.18 -7.10
CA THR A 365 23.53 20.83 -8.26
C THR A 365 22.10 20.33 -8.41
N LEU A 366 21.15 21.25 -8.40
CA LEU A 366 19.76 20.95 -8.70
C LEU A 366 19.63 20.54 -10.18
N GLN A 367 18.88 19.48 -10.47
CA GLN A 367 18.49 19.16 -11.84
C GLN A 367 17.12 19.79 -12.13
N ASP A 368 17.13 20.91 -12.86
CA ASP A 368 15.91 21.61 -13.27
C ASP A 368 15.98 21.96 -14.76
N PRO A 369 14.86 21.85 -15.52
CA PRO A 369 14.84 22.30 -16.91
C PRO A 369 15.18 23.78 -17.09
N ASP A 370 14.96 24.60 -16.05
CA ASP A 370 15.34 26.01 -16.05
C ASP A 370 16.76 26.19 -15.47
N GLU A 371 17.70 26.58 -16.34
CA GLU A 371 19.10 26.86 -15.95
C GLU A 371 19.20 27.99 -14.91
N THR A 372 18.27 28.95 -14.90
CA THR A 372 18.27 30.04 -13.92
C THR A 372 17.92 29.55 -12.52
N VAL A 373 17.02 28.56 -12.43
CA VAL A 373 16.69 27.88 -11.17
C VAL A 373 17.88 27.04 -10.71
N THR A 374 18.50 26.30 -11.62
CA THR A 374 19.72 25.53 -11.33
C THR A 374 20.85 26.43 -10.79
N ALA A 375 21.15 27.54 -11.47
CA ALA A 375 22.17 28.49 -11.07
C ALA A 375 21.87 29.15 -9.70
N ARG A 376 20.59 29.42 -9.42
CA ARG A 376 20.14 29.97 -8.12
C ARG A 376 20.44 29.00 -6.97
N TYR A 377 20.07 27.73 -7.13
CA TYR A 377 20.33 26.71 -6.11
C TYR A 377 21.83 26.46 -5.92
N ALA A 378 22.62 26.50 -7.00
CA ALA A 378 24.09 26.46 -6.91
C ALA A 378 24.65 27.67 -6.15
N GLY A 379 24.06 28.86 -6.31
CA GLY A 379 24.36 30.05 -5.49
C GLY A 379 24.13 29.80 -3.99
N TRP A 380 22.95 29.27 -3.63
CA TRP A 380 22.63 28.95 -2.24
C TRP A 380 23.54 27.87 -1.64
N HIS A 381 23.94 26.88 -2.44
CA HIS A 381 24.90 25.88 -2.01
C HIS A 381 26.27 26.52 -1.71
N ARG A 382 26.78 27.41 -2.58
CA ARG A 382 28.03 28.15 -2.32
C ARG A 382 27.96 28.96 -1.03
N GLU A 383 26.88 29.73 -0.84
CA GLU A 383 26.66 30.46 0.42
C GLU A 383 26.61 29.52 1.64
N ARG A 384 26.11 28.30 1.48
CA ARG A 384 26.12 27.31 2.56
C ARG A 384 27.54 26.86 2.91
N LEU A 385 28.49 26.87 1.96
CA LEU A 385 29.88 26.49 2.24
C LEU A 385 30.62 27.54 3.10
N ASP A 386 30.09 28.75 3.24
CA ASP A 386 30.65 29.79 4.12
C ASP A 386 30.33 29.53 5.61
N ASP A 387 29.35 28.66 5.89
CA ASP A 387 28.99 28.24 7.25
C ASP A 387 29.84 27.03 7.66
N ALA A 388 30.71 27.22 8.66
CA ALA A 388 31.65 26.22 9.17
C ALA A 388 30.96 25.00 9.83
N GLU A 389 29.64 25.04 10.02
CA GLU A 389 28.88 23.93 10.55
C GLU A 389 28.89 22.71 9.61
N TRP A 390 29.04 21.52 10.21
CA TRP A 390 29.01 20.25 9.48
C TRP A 390 27.63 19.97 8.84
N MET A 391 27.65 19.31 7.69
CA MET A 391 26.47 19.00 6.89
C MET A 391 25.93 17.61 7.21
N LEU A 392 26.80 16.60 7.14
CA LEU A 392 26.45 15.20 7.21
C LEU A 392 27.28 14.47 8.27
N ASP A 393 26.64 13.57 8.99
CA ASP A 393 27.29 12.61 9.87
C ASP A 393 26.97 11.19 9.37
N LEU A 394 28.01 10.54 8.87
CA LEU A 394 27.99 9.19 8.30
C LEU A 394 28.81 8.21 9.14
N THR A 395 29.22 8.60 10.35
CA THR A 395 30.07 7.77 11.23
C THR A 395 29.49 6.39 11.52
N ARG A 396 28.15 6.27 11.52
CA ARG A 396 27.41 5.02 11.75
C ARG A 396 26.63 4.56 10.52
N ALA A 397 26.85 5.18 9.36
CA ALA A 397 26.23 4.76 8.11
C ALA A 397 27.05 3.63 7.47
N THR A 398 26.36 2.68 6.87
CA THR A 398 26.92 1.69 5.94
C THR A 398 26.01 1.60 4.72
N GLY A 399 26.49 1.06 3.61
CA GLY A 399 25.65 0.76 2.47
C GLY A 399 26.01 1.53 1.21
N ASP A 400 25.04 1.59 0.30
CA ASP A 400 25.18 2.19 -1.02
C ASP A 400 24.91 3.71 -0.95
N ILE A 401 25.98 4.48 -0.80
CA ILE A 401 25.99 5.94 -0.69
C ILE A 401 27.00 6.51 -1.68
N THR A 402 26.55 7.38 -2.58
CA THR A 402 27.40 8.15 -3.48
C THR A 402 27.28 9.63 -3.16
N ILE A 403 28.39 10.30 -2.90
CA ILE A 403 28.43 11.73 -2.56
C ILE A 403 29.20 12.46 -3.66
N ARG A 404 28.53 13.39 -4.33
CA ARG A 404 29.09 14.17 -5.43
C ARG A 404 29.15 15.63 -5.01
N GLY A 405 30.28 16.30 -5.18
CA GLY A 405 30.41 17.76 -5.02
C GLY A 405 30.16 18.35 -3.63
N TYR A 406 29.77 17.58 -2.61
CA TYR A 406 29.75 18.05 -1.23
C TYR A 406 31.16 17.92 -0.63
N PRO A 407 31.76 19.02 -0.12
CA PRO A 407 33.12 18.98 0.41
C PRO A 407 33.25 18.08 1.63
N SER A 408 34.28 17.25 1.63
CA SER A 408 34.52 16.25 2.68
C SER A 408 34.70 16.87 4.07
N ARG A 409 35.23 18.10 4.17
CA ARG A 409 35.38 18.84 5.44
C ARG A 409 34.07 19.05 6.22
N PHE A 410 32.91 18.96 5.56
CA PHE A 410 31.60 19.08 6.19
C PHE A 410 30.94 17.72 6.49
N ILE A 411 31.66 16.62 6.27
CA ILE A 411 31.14 15.26 6.39
C ILE A 411 31.94 14.53 7.46
N ARG A 412 31.26 14.09 8.52
CA ARG A 412 31.86 13.18 9.50
C ARG A 412 31.77 11.76 8.95
N ARG A 413 32.86 11.00 9.02
CA ARG A 413 33.03 9.75 8.27
C ARG A 413 33.33 8.57 9.20
N ASN A 414 33.16 7.37 8.67
CA ASN A 414 33.67 6.15 9.25
C ASN A 414 35.04 5.85 8.59
N PRO A 415 36.17 5.95 9.30
CA PRO A 415 37.49 5.74 8.70
C PRO A 415 37.73 4.31 8.24
N GLU A 416 36.92 3.33 8.65
CA GLU A 416 37.05 1.95 8.16
C GLU A 416 36.47 1.80 6.75
N LEU A 417 35.38 2.53 6.45
CA LEU A 417 34.60 2.36 5.22
C LEU A 417 34.74 3.53 4.25
N HIS A 418 35.16 4.69 4.73
CA HIS A 418 35.13 5.94 3.96
C HIS A 418 36.52 6.56 3.86
N ALA A 419 36.83 7.15 2.72
CA ALA A 419 38.08 7.87 2.52
C ALA A 419 37.85 9.15 1.71
N VAL A 420 38.75 10.11 1.82
CA VAL A 420 38.75 11.34 1.04
C VAL A 420 39.81 11.27 -0.03
N VAL A 421 39.50 11.72 -1.23
CA VAL A 421 40.50 11.97 -2.27
C VAL A 421 40.36 13.40 -2.74
N THR A 422 41.46 14.15 -2.72
CA THR A 422 41.49 15.56 -3.13
C THR A 422 41.70 15.70 -4.63
N ALA A 423 41.29 16.83 -5.20
CA ALA A 423 41.56 17.17 -6.60
C ALA A 423 43.06 17.17 -6.92
N ALA A 424 43.89 17.59 -5.96
CA ALA A 424 45.34 17.56 -6.09
C ALA A 424 45.87 16.12 -6.22
N ALA A 425 45.38 15.19 -5.39
CA ALA A 425 45.79 13.79 -5.40
C ALA A 425 45.39 13.04 -6.70
N VAL A 426 44.38 13.51 -7.44
CA VAL A 426 44.00 12.90 -8.73
C VAL A 426 44.67 13.54 -9.94
N SER A 427 45.35 14.68 -9.77
CA SER A 427 45.85 15.52 -10.86
C SER A 427 47.01 14.89 -11.65
N ASP A 428 47.89 14.14 -10.98
CA ASP A 428 49.03 13.45 -11.59
C ASP A 428 48.62 12.15 -12.31
N GLY A 429 47.41 11.65 -12.05
CA GLY A 429 46.87 10.43 -12.62
C GLY A 429 47.39 9.12 -12.01
N ALA A 430 48.19 9.15 -10.94
CA ALA A 430 48.78 7.96 -10.32
C ALA A 430 47.73 6.94 -9.87
N TRP A 431 46.58 7.42 -9.41
CA TRP A 431 45.44 6.58 -9.01
C TRP A 431 44.90 5.68 -10.14
N ARG A 432 45.13 6.02 -11.41
CA ARG A 432 44.66 5.22 -12.56
C ARG A 432 45.40 3.90 -12.70
N GLU A 433 46.63 3.84 -12.19
CA GLU A 433 47.49 2.65 -12.24
C GLU A 433 47.19 1.66 -11.10
N ILE A 434 46.39 2.07 -10.11
CA ILE A 434 45.98 1.18 -9.02
C ILE A 434 44.89 0.23 -9.53
N ASP A 435 45.12 -1.08 -9.37
CA ASP A 435 44.11 -2.10 -9.69
C ASP A 435 42.86 -1.91 -8.83
N HIS A 436 41.76 -1.54 -9.49
CA HIS A 436 40.46 -1.34 -8.87
C HIS A 436 39.57 -2.58 -8.97
N GLY A 437 40.00 -3.65 -9.67
CA GLY A 437 39.17 -4.82 -9.93
C GLY A 437 37.78 -4.46 -10.44
N ARG A 438 36.74 -4.81 -9.67
CA ARG A 438 35.34 -4.46 -9.97
C ARG A 438 34.80 -3.29 -9.13
N SER A 439 35.66 -2.59 -8.39
CA SER A 439 35.24 -1.54 -7.47
C SER A 439 34.41 -0.46 -8.16
N ALA A 440 33.32 -0.05 -7.50
CA ALA A 440 32.49 1.07 -7.95
C ALA A 440 33.13 2.43 -7.64
N LEU A 441 34.07 2.50 -6.68
CA LEU A 441 34.70 3.73 -6.20
C LEU A 441 35.54 4.45 -7.26
N ARG A 442 35.93 3.74 -8.34
CA ARG A 442 36.58 4.36 -9.49
C ARG A 442 35.69 5.42 -10.18
N VAL A 443 34.38 5.28 -10.13
CA VAL A 443 33.45 6.21 -10.79
C VAL A 443 33.52 7.61 -10.15
N PRO A 444 33.37 7.77 -8.82
CA PRO A 444 33.59 9.06 -8.16
C PRO A 444 34.95 9.71 -8.44
N LEU A 445 36.03 8.94 -8.58
CA LEU A 445 37.36 9.47 -8.93
C LEU A 445 37.42 10.02 -10.36
N LEU A 446 36.79 9.33 -11.32
CA LEU A 446 36.65 9.83 -12.68
C LEU A 446 35.80 11.09 -12.73
N GLU A 447 34.78 11.19 -11.90
CA GLU A 447 33.96 12.40 -11.77
C GLU A 447 34.77 13.55 -11.15
N LEU A 448 35.52 13.31 -10.07
CA LEU A 448 36.42 14.29 -9.46
C LEU A 448 37.44 14.83 -10.47
N ALA A 449 38.09 13.95 -11.24
CA ALA A 449 39.10 14.34 -12.23
C ALA A 449 38.56 15.16 -13.42
N ARG A 450 37.23 15.23 -13.60
CA ARG A 450 36.56 15.98 -14.68
C ARG A 450 35.72 17.15 -14.17
N SER A 451 35.54 17.25 -12.86
CA SER A 451 34.74 18.28 -12.23
C SER A 451 35.62 19.44 -11.73
N GLY A 452 34.98 20.47 -11.19
CA GLY A 452 35.65 21.53 -10.43
C GLY A 452 35.57 21.34 -8.92
N TRP A 453 35.37 20.10 -8.45
CA TRP A 453 35.27 19.82 -7.01
C TRP A 453 36.66 19.81 -6.36
N GLU A 454 36.74 20.20 -5.10
CA GLU A 454 38.00 20.20 -4.34
C GLU A 454 38.39 18.81 -3.83
N ASP A 455 37.41 17.97 -3.55
CA ASP A 455 37.58 16.60 -3.08
C ASP A 455 36.36 15.72 -3.41
N VAL A 456 36.47 14.43 -3.09
CA VAL A 456 35.34 13.49 -3.09
C VAL A 456 35.45 12.55 -1.89
N THR A 457 34.31 12.24 -1.26
CA THR A 457 34.22 11.20 -0.24
C THR A 457 33.86 9.87 -0.91
N LEU A 458 34.77 8.91 -0.82
CA LEU A 458 34.56 7.53 -1.24
C LEU A 458 33.89 6.76 -0.09
N VAL A 459 32.86 5.95 -0.41
CA VAL A 459 32.13 5.13 0.57
C VAL A 459 32.08 3.69 0.06
N ALA A 460 32.82 2.79 0.71
CA ALA A 460 32.74 1.36 0.41
C ALA A 460 31.44 0.76 1.00
N ASP A 461 30.66 0.04 0.20
CA ASP A 461 29.48 -0.69 0.69
C ASP A 461 29.87 -2.11 1.15
N PRO A 462 29.95 -2.38 2.47
CA PRO A 462 30.31 -3.71 2.97
C PRO A 462 29.22 -4.77 2.71
N HIS A 463 28.03 -4.38 2.25
CA HIS A 463 26.92 -5.27 1.92
C HIS A 463 26.73 -5.47 0.42
N GLY A 464 27.53 -4.80 -0.40
CA GLY A 464 27.41 -4.77 -1.86
C GLY A 464 28.07 -5.98 -2.51
N ARG A 465 27.72 -6.25 -3.78
CA ARG A 465 28.36 -7.32 -4.57
C ARG A 465 29.86 -7.10 -4.83
N ARG A 466 30.36 -5.89 -4.56
CA ARG A 466 31.72 -5.43 -4.80
C ARG A 466 32.45 -5.09 -3.48
N ALA A 467 31.91 -5.47 -2.33
CA ALA A 467 32.43 -5.09 -1.01
C ALA A 467 33.94 -5.34 -0.84
N GLU A 468 34.41 -6.55 -1.19
CA GLU A 468 35.83 -6.92 -1.11
C GLU A 468 36.70 -6.06 -2.05
N ASP A 469 36.25 -5.84 -3.29
CA ASP A 469 36.97 -5.01 -4.26
C ASP A 469 36.99 -3.53 -3.84
N ASP A 470 35.90 -3.01 -3.28
CA ASP A 470 35.81 -1.62 -2.80
C ASP A 470 36.73 -1.38 -1.61
N LEU A 471 36.73 -2.27 -0.61
CA LEU A 471 37.61 -2.15 0.56
C LEU A 471 39.08 -2.30 0.17
N ARG A 472 39.41 -3.28 -0.67
CA ARG A 472 40.78 -3.48 -1.18
C ARG A 472 41.27 -2.25 -1.95
N TYR A 473 40.45 -1.69 -2.83
CA TYR A 473 40.82 -0.53 -3.63
C TYR A 473 40.99 0.72 -2.75
N LEU A 474 40.11 0.91 -1.76
CA LEU A 474 40.22 1.99 -0.78
C LEU A 474 41.50 1.90 0.07
N ASP A 475 41.90 0.69 0.49
CA ASP A 475 43.17 0.45 1.20
C ASP A 475 44.40 0.71 0.32
N ALA A 476 44.34 0.31 -0.95
CA ALA A 476 45.42 0.56 -1.91
C ALA A 476 45.61 2.07 -2.16
N LEU A 477 44.51 2.83 -2.28
CA LEU A 477 44.56 4.29 -2.42
C LEU A 477 45.20 4.97 -1.19
N ARG A 478 44.89 4.48 0.02
CA ARG A 478 45.49 4.98 1.27
C ARG A 478 46.97 4.67 1.36
N THR A 479 47.35 3.44 1.04
CA THR A 479 48.76 3.00 1.03
C THR A 479 49.59 3.81 0.03
N ALA A 480 48.99 4.21 -1.09
CA ALA A 480 49.62 5.08 -2.08
C ALA A 480 49.66 6.57 -1.69
N GLY A 481 49.09 6.97 -0.54
CA GLY A 481 48.99 8.37 -0.12
C GLY A 481 48.02 9.21 -0.96
N ILE A 482 47.12 8.57 -1.71
CA ILE A 482 46.14 9.24 -2.58
C ILE A 482 44.84 9.51 -1.82
N ALA A 483 44.50 8.64 -0.85
CA ALA A 483 43.31 8.77 -0.04
C ALA A 483 43.62 8.93 1.44
N GLU A 484 42.88 9.80 2.12
CA GLU A 484 43.01 10.07 3.55
C GLU A 484 41.83 9.43 4.30
N PRO A 485 42.04 8.89 5.51
CA PRO A 485 40.96 8.34 6.34
C PRO A 485 40.10 9.44 6.99
N ASP A 486 40.65 10.64 7.15
CA ASP A 486 40.04 11.84 7.71
C ASP A 486 40.49 13.10 6.96
#